data_AF-A0A077EXW9-F1
#
_entry.id   AF-A0A077EXW9-F1
#
_cell.length_a   1.000
_cell.length_b   1.000
_cell.length_c   1.000
_cell.angle_alpha   90.00
_cell.angle_beta   90.00
_cell.angle_gamma   90.00
#
_symmetry.space_group_name_H-M   'P 1'
#
loop_
_entity.id
_entity.type
_entity.pdbx_description
1 polymer ?
#
loop_
_entity_poly.entity_id
_entity_poly.type
_entity_poly.pdbx_seq_one_letter_code
_entity_poly.pdbx_strand_id
1 'polypeptide(L)'
;TAFLHGDLEEEIFMEILPGFKEKSEGNKVCKLKKALYGLKQSPRAWFGRFSKFMLLNGYRQSQGDHTLFFKHSDSGGVTILLVYVDDM
;
A
#
# COMPACT_ATOMS: atom_id res chain seq x y z
N THR A 1 3.43 7.39 5.80
CA THR A 1 1.97 7.23 5.54
C THR A 1 1.65 6.36 4.34
N ALA A 2 2.65 5.74 3.67
CA ALA A 2 2.45 4.90 2.49
C ALA A 2 1.35 3.85 2.68
N PHE A 3 1.44 3.01 3.71
CA PHE A 3 0.54 1.87 3.89
C PHE A 3 -0.95 2.21 4.09
N LEU A 4 -1.29 3.41 4.58
CA LEU A 4 -2.69 3.82 4.76
C LEU A 4 -3.46 3.91 3.44
N HIS A 5 -2.75 4.01 2.32
CA HIS A 5 -3.35 3.96 1.00
C HIS A 5 -3.62 2.53 0.53
N GLY A 6 -2.98 1.52 1.11
CA GLY A 6 -3.21 0.11 0.77
C GLY A 6 -4.61 -0.34 1.19
N ASP A 7 -5.33 -0.95 0.25
CA ASP A 7 -6.60 -1.62 0.52
C ASP A 7 -6.32 -3.04 1.03
N LEU A 8 -7.05 -3.46 2.07
CA LEU A 8 -6.94 -4.81 2.61
C LEU A 8 -7.88 -5.74 1.84
N GLU A 9 -7.35 -6.80 1.24
CA GLU A 9 -8.15 -7.87 0.62
C GLU A 9 -8.78 -8.77 1.67
N GLU A 10 -8.13 -8.91 2.83
CA GLU A 10 -8.56 -9.76 3.94
C GLU A 10 -9.25 -8.94 5.04
N GLU A 11 -10.17 -9.57 5.76
CA GLU A 11 -10.75 -8.97 6.96
C GLU A 11 -9.81 -9.14 8.15
N ILE A 12 -9.27 -8.02 8.63
CA ILE A 12 -8.30 -8.03 9.73
C ILE A 12 -8.88 -7.28 10.90
N PHE A 13 -8.84 -7.93 12.05
CA PHE A 13 -9.29 -7.39 13.33
C PHE A 13 -8.10 -7.20 14.25
N MET A 14 -8.16 -6.17 15.08
CA MET A 14 -7.19 -5.94 16.14
C MET A 14 -7.91 -5.69 17.46
N GLU A 15 -7.20 -5.92 18.56
CA GLU A 15 -7.69 -5.50 19.87
C GLU A 15 -7.94 -4.00 19.92
N ILE A 16 -8.93 -3.62 20.72
CA ILE A 16 -9.22 -2.22 21.00
C ILE A 16 -8.03 -1.61 21.73
N LEU A 17 -7.62 -0.42 21.28
CA LEU A 17 -6.51 0.32 21.87
C LEU A 17 -6.77 0.56 23.37
N PRO A 18 -5.74 0.50 24.23
CA PRO A 18 -5.89 0.60 25.68
C PRO A 18 -6.72 1.81 26.15
N GLY A 19 -6.58 2.98 25.50
CA GLY A 19 -7.32 4.20 25.83
C GLY A 19 -8.80 4.24 25.39
N PHE A 20 -9.28 3.20 24.71
CA PHE A 20 -10.68 3.06 24.27
C PHE A 20 -11.41 1.92 24.99
N LYS A 21 -10.71 1.11 25.79
CA LYS A 21 -11.28 -0.07 26.46
C LYS A 21 -12.37 0.30 27.48
N GLU A 22 -12.23 1.43 28.18
CA GLU A 22 -13.24 1.89 29.15
C GLU A 22 -14.57 2.30 28.49
N LYS A 23 -14.54 2.69 27.21
CA LYS A 23 -15.74 3.04 26.43
C LYS A 23 -16.33 1.85 25.67
N SER A 24 -15.63 0.72 25.65
CA SER A 24 -16.08 -0.47 24.93
C SER A 24 -16.82 -1.42 25.89
N GLU A 25 -18.14 -1.37 25.89
CA GLU A 25 -18.96 -2.42 26.49
C GLU A 25 -18.81 -3.72 25.69
N GLY A 26 -18.31 -4.78 26.34
CA GLY A 26 -18.26 -6.16 25.84
C GLY A 26 -17.00 -6.56 25.05
N ASN A 27 -17.01 -7.78 24.48
CA ASN A 27 -15.93 -8.36 23.67
C ASN A 27 -15.89 -7.78 22.24
N LYS A 28 -15.66 -6.47 22.13
CA LYS A 28 -15.54 -5.78 20.84
C LYS A 28 -14.10 -5.81 20.34
N VAL A 29 -13.95 -5.85 19.01
CA VAL A 29 -12.66 -5.75 18.30
C VAL A 29 -12.75 -4.68 17.22
N CYS A 30 -11.61 -4.11 16.83
CA CYS A 30 -11.54 -3.12 15.76
C CYS A 30 -11.33 -3.81 14.42
N LYS A 31 -12.23 -3.61 13.45
CA LYS A 31 -12.01 -4.02 12.05
C LYS A 31 -11.19 -2.97 11.33
N LEU A 32 -10.07 -3.38 10.75
CA LEU A 32 -9.23 -2.49 9.95
C LEU A 32 -9.85 -2.26 8.57
N LYS A 33 -9.97 -0.98 8.20
CA LYS A 33 -10.46 -0.57 6.86
C LYS A 33 -9.34 -0.31 5.86
N LYS A 34 -8.11 -0.11 6.34
CA LYS A 34 -6.92 0.22 5.56
C LYS A 34 -5.70 -0.49 6.15
N ALA A 35 -4.69 -0.70 5.32
CA ALA A 35 -3.42 -1.26 5.77
C ALA A 35 -2.74 -0.33 6.79
N LEU A 36 -2.29 -0.89 7.91
CA LEU A 36 -1.53 -0.18 8.95
C LEU A 36 -0.08 -0.63 8.96
N TYR A 37 0.81 0.24 9.42
CA TYR A 37 2.20 -0.15 9.64
C TYR A 37 2.29 -1.37 10.57
N GLY A 38 3.26 -2.26 10.32
CA GLY A 38 3.48 -3.46 11.12
C GLY A 38 2.60 -4.66 10.76
N LEU A 39 1.61 -4.51 9.87
CA LEU A 39 0.90 -5.67 9.33
C LEU A 39 1.69 -6.32 8.20
N LYS A 40 1.73 -7.66 8.17
CA LYS A 40 2.48 -8.44 7.17
C LYS A 40 2.02 -8.17 5.73
N GLN A 41 0.73 -7.90 5.54
CA GLN A 41 0.13 -7.64 4.23
C GLN A 41 0.22 -6.16 3.78
N SER A 42 0.61 -5.24 4.66
CA SER A 42 0.63 -3.81 4.34
C SER A 42 1.55 -3.42 3.18
N PRO A 43 2.78 -3.96 3.07
CA PRO A 43 3.64 -3.68 1.92
C PRO A 43 2.99 -4.14 0.60
N ARG A 44 2.37 -5.32 0.58
CA ARG A 44 1.70 -5.86 -0.60
C ARG A 44 0.47 -5.04 -1.00
N ALA A 45 -0.38 -4.70 -0.02
CA ALA A 45 -1.57 -3.88 -0.23
C ALA A 45 -1.23 -2.50 -0.82
N TRP A 46 -0.16 -1.89 -0.31
CA TRP A 46 0.33 -0.62 -0.81
C TRP A 46 0.92 -0.76 -2.22
N PHE A 47 1.84 -1.69 -2.41
CA PHE A 47 2.54 -1.87 -3.69
C PHE A 47 1.57 -2.23 -4.83
N GLY A 48 0.55 -3.04 -4.55
CA GLY A 48 -0.49 -3.37 -5.52
C GLY A 48 -1.29 -2.15 -5.97
N ARG A 49 -1.66 -1.26 -5.03
CA ARG A 49 -2.36 0.00 -5.37
C ARG A 49 -1.45 0.96 -6.11
N PHE A 50 -0.21 1.11 -5.66
CA PHE A 50 0.80 1.95 -6.31
C PHE A 50 1.05 1.51 -7.75
N SER A 51 1.29 0.21 -7.97
CA SER A 51 1.52 -0.37 -9.30
C SER A 51 0.35 -0.08 -10.25
N LYS A 52 -0.90 -0.29 -9.79
CA LYS A 52 -2.10 0.03 -10.57
C LYS A 52 -2.14 1.51 -10.94
N PHE A 53 -1.84 2.41 -10.00
CA PHE A 53 -1.80 3.84 -10.26
C PHE A 53 -0.73 4.21 -11.30
N MET A 54 0.47 3.65 -11.20
CA MET A 54 1.55 3.92 -12.15
C MET A 54 1.18 3.48 -13.58
N LEU A 55 0.61 2.28 -13.72
CA LEU A 55 0.13 1.76 -15.00
C LEU A 55 -0.95 2.67 -15.62
N LEU A 56 -1.91 3.14 -14.81
CA LEU A 56 -2.94 4.08 -15.27
C LEU A 56 -2.35 5.43 -15.71
N ASN A 57 -1.22 5.84 -15.14
CA ASN A 57 -0.51 7.07 -15.51
C ASN A 57 0.48 6.87 -16.68
N GLY A 58 0.42 5.73 -17.37
CA GLY A 58 1.21 5.46 -18.57
C GLY A 58 2.65 5.01 -18.31
N TYR A 59 2.98 4.64 -17.07
CA TYR A 59 4.21 3.91 -16.79
C TYR A 59 4.04 2.44 -17.17
N ARG A 60 5.16 1.79 -17.49
CA ARG A 60 5.25 0.34 -17.67
C ARG A 60 6.11 -0.24 -16.56
N GLN A 61 5.71 -1.40 -16.06
CA GLN A 61 6.49 -2.15 -15.08
C GLN A 61 7.47 -3.07 -15.82
N SER A 62 8.71 -3.11 -15.36
CA SER A 62 9.71 -4.02 -15.92
C SER A 62 9.37 -5.48 -15.61
N GLN A 63 9.70 -6.36 -16.55
CA GLN A 63 9.55 -7.81 -16.39
C GLN A 63 10.76 -8.46 -15.71
N GLY A 64 11.94 -7.81 -15.76
CA GLY A 64 13.15 -8.28 -15.08
C GLY A 64 13.20 -7.85 -13.62
N ASP A 65 12.58 -6.71 -13.29
CA ASP A 65 12.45 -6.20 -11.92
C ASP A 65 11.09 -5.55 -11.74
N HIS A 66 10.21 -6.18 -10.97
CA HIS A 66 8.87 -5.66 -10.74
C HIS A 66 8.86 -4.37 -9.91
N THR A 67 9.93 -4.01 -9.21
CA THR A 67 10.03 -2.73 -8.50
C THR A 67 10.33 -1.54 -9.41
N LEU A 68 10.73 -1.81 -10.66
CA LEU A 68 11.11 -0.80 -11.64
C LEU A 68 9.93 -0.42 -12.53
N PHE A 69 9.63 0.87 -12.56
CA PHE A 69 8.67 1.47 -13.48
C PHE A 69 9.39 2.45 -14.41
N PHE A 70 8.97 2.50 -15.67
CA PHE A 70 9.54 3.41 -16.64
C PHE A 70 8.47 4.02 -17.55
N LYS A 71 8.72 5.25 -18.00
CA LYS A 71 7.86 5.95 -18.95
C LYS A 71 8.72 6.71 -19.95
N HIS A 72 8.40 6.54 -21.23
CA HIS A 72 8.98 7.35 -22.30
C HIS A 72 8.15 8.61 -22.49
N SER A 73 8.85 9.74 -22.60
CA SER A 73 8.28 11.02 -22.99
C SER A 73 8.21 11.11 -24.51
N ASP A 74 7.20 11.82 -25.02
CA ASP A 74 7.07 12.15 -26.44
C ASP A 74 8.26 12.99 -26.95
N SER A 75 8.93 13.72 -26.06
CA SER A 75 10.16 14.47 -26.36
C SER A 75 11.43 13.61 -26.40
N GLY A 76 11.31 12.28 -26.25
CA GLY A 76 12.43 11.34 -26.29
C GLY A 76 13.12 11.08 -24.94
N GLY A 77 12.70 11.75 -23.86
CA GLY A 77 13.19 11.50 -22.51
C GLY A 77 12.67 10.19 -21.90
N VAL A 78 13.35 9.69 -20.87
CA VAL A 78 12.91 8.50 -20.10
C VAL A 78 12.90 8.84 -18.61
N THR A 79 11.79 8.55 -17.95
CA THR A 79 11.69 8.56 -16.48
C THR A 79 11.75 7.13 -15.99
N ILE A 80 12.64 6.86 -15.04
CA ILE A 80 12.80 5.56 -14.39
C ILE A 80 12.52 5.78 -12.90
N LEU A 81 11.72 4.90 -12.31
CA LEU A 81 11.37 4.90 -10.91
C LEU A 81 11.65 3.52 -10.33
N LEU A 82 12.37 3.47 -9.22
CA LEU A 82 12.65 2.25 -8.46
C LEU A 82 11.96 2.37 -7.11
N VAL A 83 11.17 1.36 -6.73
CA VAL A 83 10.38 1.43 -5.49
C VAL A 83 10.84 0.36 -4.52
N TYR A 84 11.29 0.76 -3.34
CA TYR A 84 11.70 -0.16 -2.29
C TYR A 84 10.83 0.00 -1.04
N VAL A 85 9.88 -0.92 -0.86
CA VAL A 85 8.96 -0.95 0.28
C VAL A 85 8.11 0.32 0.40
N ASP A 86 8.53 1.33 1.17
CA ASP A 86 7.86 2.62 1.30
C ASP A 86 8.73 3.81 0.83
N ASP A 87 9.93 3.52 0.34
CA ASP A 87 10.85 4.46 -0.31
C ASP A 87 10.69 4.41 -1.84
N MET A 88 10.74 5.59 -2.47
CA MET A 88 10.57 5.80 -3.90
C MET A 88 11.52 6.89 -4.40
#